data_AF-D2J9D1-F1
#
_entry.id   AF-D2J9D1-F1
#
_cell.length_a   1.000
_cell.length_b   1.000
_cell.length_c   1.000
_cell.angle_alpha   90.00
_cell.angle_beta   90.00
_cell.angle_gamma   90.00
#
_symmetry.space_group_name_H-M   'P 1'
#
loop_
_entity.id
_entity.type
_entity.pdbx_description
1 polymer ?
#
loop_
_entity_poly.entity_id
_entity_poly.type
_entity_poly.pdbx_seq_one_letter_code
_entity_poly.pdbx_strand_id
1 'polypeptide(L)'
;MKKKFVSSCITSTILFGTLLGVTYKAEAATVHVAGGVWSHGIGKHYVWSYYSHNKRNHGSTAVGKYSSFSGVARPGVQSKASAPKAWGGNKTFYSLH
;
A
#
# COMPACT_ATOMS: atom_id res chain seq x y z
N MET A 1 -6.40 -23.94 24.11
CA MET A 1 -5.01 -23.71 23.67
C MET A 1 -5.01 -22.71 22.51
N LYS A 2 -4.57 -21.47 22.73
CA LYS A 2 -4.62 -20.39 21.72
C LYS A 2 -3.30 -20.38 20.96
N LYS A 3 -3.31 -20.83 19.70
CA LYS A 3 -2.11 -20.89 18.84
C LYS A 3 -1.66 -19.45 18.52
N LYS A 4 -0.55 -19.02 19.12
CA LYS A 4 0.11 -17.76 18.79
C LYS A 4 0.98 -18.00 17.56
N PHE A 5 0.59 -17.43 16.42
CA PHE A 5 1.47 -17.40 15.25
C PHE A 5 2.54 -16.34 15.49
N VAL A 6 3.74 -16.82 15.82
CA VAL A 6 4.97 -16.03 15.86
C VAL A 6 5.35 -15.72 14.41
N SER A 7 5.19 -14.47 14.00
CA SER A 7 5.59 -14.01 12.67
C SER A 7 7.06 -13.61 12.72
N SER A 8 7.88 -14.41 12.04
CA SER A 8 9.33 -14.28 11.93
C SER A 8 9.75 -12.90 11.38
N CYS A 9 10.72 -12.26 12.04
CA CYS A 9 11.42 -11.07 11.57
C CYS A 9 12.31 -11.44 10.37
N ILE A 10 11.96 -10.96 9.18
CA ILE A 10 12.91 -10.86 8.08
C ILE A 10 13.28 -9.39 7.93
N THR A 11 14.41 -9.03 8.52
CA THR A 11 15.14 -7.80 8.24
C THR A 11 15.64 -7.85 6.81
N SER A 12 14.92 -7.20 5.90
CA SER A 12 15.43 -6.84 4.58
C SER A 12 15.45 -5.32 4.49
N THR A 13 16.65 -4.77 4.60
CA THR A 13 16.96 -3.36 4.37
C THR A 13 16.71 -3.07 2.89
N ILE A 14 15.49 -2.66 2.55
CA ILE A 14 15.18 -2.13 1.22
C ILE A 14 15.57 -0.66 1.23
N LEU A 15 16.53 -0.34 0.38
CA LEU A 15 16.99 0.99 0.03
C LEU A 15 15.79 1.93 -0.14
N PHE A 16 15.68 2.95 0.72
CA PHE A 16 14.63 3.97 0.65
C PHE A 16 14.84 4.82 -0.61
N GLY A 17 14.28 4.35 -1.73
CA GLY A 17 14.03 5.19 -2.89
C GLY A 17 13.06 6.30 -2.49
N THR A 18 13.51 7.54 -2.65
CA THR A 18 12.82 8.81 -2.40
C THR A 18 11.30 8.70 -2.30
N LEU A 19 10.82 8.86 -1.06
CA LEU A 19 9.41 8.87 -0.68
C LEU A 19 8.75 10.18 -1.16
N LEU A 20 8.23 10.21 -2.38
CA LEU A 20 7.23 11.22 -2.78
C LEU A 20 5.84 10.74 -2.31
N GLY A 21 5.65 10.72 -0.99
CA GLY A 21 4.36 10.42 -0.36
C GLY A 21 3.51 11.68 -0.27
N VAL A 22 2.78 12.01 -1.34
CA VAL A 22 1.78 13.08 -1.29
C VAL A 22 0.62 12.64 -0.39
N THR A 23 0.35 13.40 0.67
CA THR A 23 -0.73 13.11 1.62
C THR A 23 -2.04 13.68 1.08
N TYR A 24 -2.94 12.83 0.58
CA TYR A 24 -4.28 13.25 0.16
C TYR A 24 -5.28 13.00 1.30
N LYS A 25 -6.16 13.98 1.58
CA LYS A 25 -7.37 13.77 2.38
C LYS A 25 -8.19 12.72 1.61
N ALA A 26 -8.35 11.51 2.16
CA ALA A 26 -8.78 10.39 1.35
C ALA A 26 -10.29 10.42 1.07
N GLU A 27 -10.62 10.97 -0.09
CA GLU A 27 -11.70 10.51 -0.96
C GLU A 27 -11.19 9.29 -1.76
N ALA A 28 -12.07 8.43 -2.26
CA ALA A 28 -11.69 7.39 -3.20
C ALA A 28 -11.26 8.01 -4.54
N ALA A 29 -10.07 7.69 -5.03
CA ALA A 29 -9.55 8.25 -6.27
C ALA A 29 -8.80 7.19 -7.10
N THR A 30 -8.76 7.41 -8.41
CA THR A 30 -7.86 6.70 -9.32
C THR A 30 -7.10 7.73 -10.13
N VAL A 31 -5.78 7.72 -10.03
CA VAL A 31 -4.90 8.73 -10.65
C VAL A 31 -3.78 8.08 -11.45
N HIS A 32 -3.33 8.77 -12.50
CA HIS A 32 -2.12 8.42 -13.22
C HIS A 32 -0.95 9.15 -12.56
N VAL A 33 -0.02 8.39 -11.98
CA VAL A 33 1.09 8.97 -11.21
C VAL A 33 2.35 8.14 -11.41
N ALA A 34 3.50 8.81 -11.54
CA ALA A 34 4.81 8.19 -11.68
C ALA A 34 4.88 7.10 -12.77
N GLY A 35 4.14 7.27 -13.87
CA GLY A 35 4.09 6.32 -14.99
C GLY A 35 3.19 5.10 -14.80
N GLY A 36 2.49 5.01 -13.66
CA GLY A 36 1.52 3.95 -13.34
C GLY A 36 0.12 4.49 -13.06
N VAL A 37 -0.76 3.58 -12.64
CA VAL A 37 -2.14 3.88 -12.22
C VAL A 37 -2.30 3.51 -10.76
N TRP A 38 -2.70 4.47 -9.94
CA TRP A 38 -2.93 4.30 -8.51
C TRP A 38 -4.39 4.51 -8.15
N SER A 39 -5.05 3.44 -7.67
CA SER A 39 -6.39 3.49 -7.10
C SER A 39 -6.31 3.36 -5.57
N HIS A 40 -6.80 4.35 -4.86
CA HIS A 40 -6.69 4.42 -3.39
C HIS A 40 -7.89 5.08 -2.75
N GLY A 41 -8.10 4.82 -1.46
CA GLY A 41 -9.17 5.49 -0.72
C GLY A 41 -9.40 5.00 0.70
N ILE A 42 -10.23 5.74 1.42
CA ILE A 42 -10.80 5.37 2.72
C ILE A 42 -12.31 5.22 2.53
N GLY A 43 -12.80 3.99 2.50
CA GLY A 43 -14.22 3.66 2.39
C GLY A 43 -14.89 3.49 3.75
N LYS A 44 -16.16 3.07 3.75
CA LYS A 44 -16.93 2.88 4.99
C LYS A 44 -16.28 1.86 5.96
N HIS A 45 -15.74 0.77 5.42
CA HIS A 45 -15.20 -0.35 6.20
C HIS A 45 -13.70 -0.58 6.01
N TYR A 46 -13.13 -0.14 4.90
CA TYR A 46 -11.76 -0.47 4.51
C TYR A 46 -11.01 0.73 3.96
N VAL A 47 -9.69 0.69 4.12
CA VAL A 47 -8.71 1.54 3.45
C VAL A 47 -8.00 0.67 2.43
N TRP A 48 -7.78 1.17 1.22
CA TRP A 48 -7.09 0.41 0.17
C TRP A 48 -6.09 1.25 -0.60
N SER A 49 -5.09 0.56 -1.13
CA SER A 49 -4.12 1.10 -2.06
C SER A 49 -3.78 0.02 -3.09
N TYR A 50 -4.07 0.30 -4.35
CA TYR A 50 -3.83 -0.58 -5.50
C TYR A 50 -3.04 0.18 -6.55
N TYR A 51 -1.82 -0.26 -6.83
CA TYR A 51 -0.94 0.40 -7.79
C TYR A 51 -0.49 -0.56 -8.88
N SER A 52 -0.59 -0.12 -10.13
CA SER A 52 -0.14 -0.86 -11.31
C SER A 52 0.91 -0.05 -12.06
N HIS A 53 2.03 -0.69 -12.40
CA HIS A 53 3.07 -0.08 -13.24
C HIS A 53 3.62 -1.10 -14.24
N ASN A 54 3.66 -0.75 -15.54
CA ASN A 54 3.99 -1.71 -16.61
C ASN A 54 5.50 -1.88 -16.85
N LYS A 55 6.35 -0.99 -16.33
CA LYS A 55 7.79 -0.97 -16.64
C LYS A 55 8.72 -1.09 -15.43
N ARG A 56 8.20 -1.11 -14.19
CA ARG A 56 9.00 -1.03 -12.96
C ARG A 56 8.37 -1.87 -11.87
N ASN A 57 9.23 -2.39 -10.99
CA ASN A 57 8.80 -3.00 -9.75
C ASN A 57 8.13 -1.95 -8.87
N HIS A 58 7.11 -2.35 -8.12
CA HIS A 58 6.30 -1.39 -7.37
C HIS A 58 5.54 -2.07 -6.23
N GLY A 59 4.98 -1.28 -5.32
CA GLY A 59 4.24 -1.77 -4.16
C GLY A 59 3.10 -0.85 -3.75
N SER A 60 2.28 -1.34 -2.83
CA SER A 60 1.16 -0.62 -2.23
C SER A 60 1.12 -0.85 -0.71
N THR A 61 0.71 0.18 0.02
CA THR A 61 0.47 0.11 1.47
C THR A 61 -0.87 0.74 1.82
N ALA A 62 -1.65 0.06 2.65
CA ALA A 62 -2.87 0.59 3.24
C ALA A 62 -2.74 0.57 4.78
N VAL A 63 -2.89 1.72 5.40
CA VAL A 63 -2.85 1.89 6.86
C VAL A 63 -4.26 2.14 7.35
N GLY A 64 -4.79 1.17 8.11
CA GLY A 64 -6.06 1.26 8.81
C GLY A 64 -5.87 0.86 10.27
N LYS A 65 -6.70 -0.07 10.79
CA LYS A 65 -6.50 -0.67 12.12
C LYS A 65 -5.14 -1.38 12.25
N TYR A 66 -4.60 -1.83 11.13
CA TYR A 66 -3.24 -2.32 10.98
C TYR A 66 -2.70 -1.88 9.61
N SER A 67 -1.38 -1.96 9.44
CA SER A 67 -0.73 -1.72 8.15
C SER A 67 -0.72 -3.00 7.33
N SER A 68 -1.21 -2.91 6.09
CA SER A 68 -1.13 -3.96 5.08
C SER A 68 -0.15 -3.54 4.00
N PHE A 69 0.75 -4.47 3.62
CA PHE A 69 1.76 -4.28 2.59
C PHE A 69 1.55 -5.33 1.50
N SER A 70 1.56 -4.91 0.23
CA SER A 70 1.44 -5.85 -0.89
C SER A 70 2.69 -6.68 -1.14
N GLY A 71 3.84 -6.29 -0.56
CA GLY A 71 5.15 -6.69 -1.07
C GLY A 71 5.46 -6.01 -2.42
N VAL A 72 6.54 -6.46 -3.07
CA VAL A 72 6.99 -5.92 -4.35
C VAL A 72 6.34 -6.70 -5.49
N ALA A 73 5.53 -6.04 -6.30
CA ALA A 73 4.97 -6.55 -7.54
C ALA A 73 5.94 -6.28 -8.71
N ARG A 74 6.05 -7.27 -9.61
CA ARG A 74 6.77 -7.14 -10.88
C ARG A 74 5.99 -6.28 -11.89
N PRO A 75 6.63 -5.78 -12.96
CA PRO A 75 5.97 -4.95 -13.95
C PRO A 75 4.77 -5.68 -14.58
N GLY A 76 3.67 -4.95 -14.81
CA GLY A 76 2.43 -5.49 -15.38
C GLY A 76 1.55 -6.28 -14.40
N VAL A 77 1.98 -6.46 -13.15
CA VAL A 77 1.17 -7.07 -12.08
C VAL A 77 0.73 -5.98 -11.12
N GLN A 78 -0.57 -5.90 -10.82
CA GLN A 78 -1.07 -4.92 -9.85
C GLN A 78 -0.70 -5.32 -8.42
N SER A 79 -0.06 -4.41 -7.71
CA SER A 79 0.15 -4.50 -6.25
C SER A 79 -1.14 -4.14 -5.51
N LYS A 80 -1.51 -4.91 -4.48
CA LYS A 80 -2.74 -4.69 -3.71
C LYS A 80 -2.52 -4.73 -2.20
N ALA A 81 -2.94 -3.68 -1.51
CA ALA A 81 -2.98 -3.62 -0.05
C ALA A 81 -4.34 -3.10 0.42
N SER A 82 -4.86 -3.69 1.50
CA SER A 82 -6.08 -3.20 2.15
C SER A 82 -6.09 -3.54 3.63
N ALA A 83 -6.71 -2.67 4.41
CA ALA A 83 -6.85 -2.84 5.85
C ALA A 83 -8.25 -2.36 6.31
N PRO A 84 -8.83 -2.95 7.36
CA PRO A 84 -10.04 -2.41 7.99
C PRO A 84 -9.80 -0.96 8.41
N LYS A 85 -10.79 -0.09 8.19
CA LYS A 85 -10.69 1.33 8.54
C LYS A 85 -10.54 1.53 10.05
N ALA A 86 -9.56 2.36 10.42
CA ALA A 86 -9.43 2.90 11.77
C ALA A 86 -10.30 4.16 11.93
N TRP A 87 -10.54 4.55 13.18
CA TRP A 87 -11.33 5.75 13.47
C TRP A 87 -10.63 7.03 12.97
N GLY A 88 -9.29 7.05 13.00
CA GLY A 88 -8.46 8.10 12.42
C GLY A 88 -7.10 7.55 11.99
N GLY A 89 -6.23 8.41 11.43
CA GLY A 89 -4.87 8.03 11.04
C GLY A 89 -4.77 7.08 9.84
N ASN A 90 -5.86 6.88 9.10
CA ASN A 90 -5.89 6.07 7.89
C ASN A 90 -5.04 6.72 6.78
N LYS A 91 -4.23 5.91 6.07
CA LYS A 91 -3.34 6.39 5.00
C LYS A 91 -3.21 5.36 3.88
N THR A 92 -2.88 5.83 2.69
CA THR A 92 -2.66 5.00 1.51
C THR A 92 -1.37 5.43 0.82
N PHE A 93 -0.56 4.47 0.39
CA PHE A 93 0.70 4.75 -0.31
C PHE A 93 0.91 3.80 -1.48
N TYR A 94 1.62 4.27 -2.49
CA TYR A 94 2.27 3.44 -3.50
C TYR A 94 3.78 3.64 -3.42
N SER A 95 4.55 2.68 -3.91
CA SER A 95 6.01 2.77 -4.02
C SER A 95 6.48 2.29 -5.39
N LEU A 96 7.58 2.88 -5.87
CA LEU A 96 8.37 2.35 -6.98
C LEU A 96 9.66 1.76 -6.43
N HIS A 97 10.11 0.67 -7.03
CA HIS A 97 11.33 -0.04 -6.70
C HIS A 97 12.28 -0.03 -7.91
#